data_AF-H8Z861-F1
#
_entry.id   AF-H8Z861-F1
#
_cell.length_a   1.000
_cell.length_b   1.000
_cell.length_c   1.000
_cell.angle_alpha   90.00
_cell.angle_beta   90.00
_cell.angle_gamma   90.00
#
_symmetry.space_group_name_H-M   'P 1'
#
loop_
_entity.id
_entity.type
_entity.pdbx_description
1 polymer ?
#
loop_
_entity_poly.entity_id
_entity_poly.type
_entity_poly.pdbx_seq_one_letter_code
_entity_poly.pdbx_strand_id
1 'polypeptide(L)'
;MQAIELETEIDENHEIHLKLPEDVKAVKARVVVLYNLAANENGTQMQDAQPLKLGLFRGQVQMSDDFDAPLPDELWLSGNP
;
A
#
# COMPACT_ATOMS: atom_id res chain seq x y z
N MET A 1 -22.05 21.69 2.37
CA MET A 1 -21.23 21.29 1.21
C MET A 1 -22.05 20.27 0.44
N GLN A 2 -22.20 20.42 -0.88
CA GLN A 2 -22.96 19.50 -1.73
C GLN A 2 -21.99 18.81 -2.68
N ALA A 3 -22.14 17.50 -2.85
CA ALA A 3 -21.34 16.70 -3.76
C ALA A 3 -22.23 16.24 -4.93
N ILE A 4 -21.65 16.20 -6.13
CA ILE A 4 -22.29 15.68 -7.35
C ILE A 4 -21.39 14.55 -7.83
N GLU A 5 -21.97 13.37 -7.98
CA GLU A 5 -21.31 12.22 -8.59
C GLU A 5 -21.67 12.21 -10.08
N LEU A 6 -20.64 12.21 -10.93
CA LEU A 6 -20.77 12.17 -12.38
C LEU A 6 -19.91 11.02 -12.87
N GLU A 7 -20.54 10.06 -13.56
CA GLU A 7 -19.82 9.02 -14.27
C GLU A 7 -19.12 9.63 -15.49
N THR A 8 -17.84 9.31 -15.66
CA THR A 8 -17.01 9.80 -16.76
C THR A 8 -15.83 8.86 -16.96
N GLU A 9 -15.18 8.98 -18.12
CA GLU A 9 -14.02 8.18 -18.50
C GLU A 9 -12.80 9.09 -18.63
N ILE A 10 -11.62 8.54 -18.34
CA ILE A 10 -10.34 9.20 -18.62
C ILE A 10 -10.04 8.93 -20.09
N ASP A 11 -9.86 9.98 -20.88
CA ASP A 11 -9.58 9.85 -22.31
C ASP A 11 -8.13 9.40 -22.59
N GLU A 12 -7.77 9.21 -23.87
CA GLU A 12 -6.41 8.83 -24.28
C GLU A 12 -5.34 9.89 -23.93
N ASN A 13 -5.75 11.14 -23.75
CA ASN A 13 -4.88 12.25 -23.37
C ASN A 13 -4.70 12.37 -21.85
N HIS A 14 -5.32 11.47 -21.07
CA HIS A 14 -5.36 11.49 -19.61
C HIS A 14 -6.16 12.67 -19.04
N GLU A 15 -7.17 13.14 -19.78
CA GLU A 15 -8.07 14.23 -19.40
C GLU A 15 -9.44 13.69 -18.94
N ILE A 16 -10.11 14.46 -18.08
CA ILE A 16 -11.47 14.18 -17.63
C ILE A 16 -12.35 15.36 -18.04
N HIS A 17 -13.29 15.11 -18.96
CA HIS A 17 -14.27 16.12 -19.37
C HIS A 17 -15.53 16.00 -18.52
N LEU A 18 -15.72 16.95 -17.61
CA LEU A 18 -16.92 17.05 -16.76
C LEU A 18 -17.79 18.21 -17.25
N LYS A 19 -19.03 17.90 -17.63
CA LYS A 19 -20.06 18.92 -17.90
C LYS A 19 -21.04 18.97 -16.74
N LEU A 20 -21.02 20.07 -16.00
CA LEU A 20 -21.97 20.30 -14.91
C LEU A 20 -23.39 20.55 -15.50
N PRO A 21 -24.44 20.06 -14.83
CA PRO A 21 -25.82 20.34 -15.23
C PRO A 21 -26.19 21.83 -15.05
N GLU A 22 -27.19 22.29 -15.80
CA GLU A 22 -27.54 23.72 -15.92
C GLU A 22 -28.09 24.36 -14.63
N ASP A 23 -28.49 23.53 -13.67
CA ASP A 23 -28.97 23.95 -12.35
C ASP A 23 -27.84 24.38 -11.41
N VAL A 24 -26.59 24.04 -11.73
CA VAL A 24 -25.42 24.39 -10.91
C VAL A 24 -24.99 25.82 -11.20
N LYS A 25 -25.15 26.70 -10.21
CA LYS A 25 -24.69 28.09 -10.28
C LYS A 25 -23.16 28.16 -10.37
N ALA A 26 -22.65 29.14 -11.12
CA ALA A 26 -21.22 29.42 -11.21
C ALA A 26 -20.65 29.85 -9.85
N VAL A 27 -19.94 28.94 -9.19
CA VAL A 27 -19.32 29.14 -7.88
C VAL A 27 -17.96 28.42 -7.83
N LYS A 28 -17.13 28.75 -6.84
CA LYS A 28 -15.89 27.99 -6.59
C LYS A 28 -16.24 26.57 -6.14
N ALA A 29 -15.69 25.57 -6.82
CA ALA A 29 -15.87 24.16 -6.49
C ALA A 29 -14.51 23.47 -6.29
N ARG A 30 -14.49 22.40 -5.50
CA ARG A 30 -13.35 21.51 -5.32
C ARG A 30 -13.68 20.19 -6.02
N VAL A 31 -12.80 19.74 -6.90
CA VAL A 31 -12.92 18.45 -7.59
C VAL A 31 -12.09 17.41 -6.84
N VAL A 32 -12.68 16.24 -6.60
CA VAL A 32 -11.99 15.07 -6.03
C VAL A 32 -12.25 13.91 -6.99
N VAL A 33 -11.19 13.31 -7.52
CA VAL A 33 -11.27 12.21 -8.50
C VAL A 33 -10.96 10.91 -7.78
N LEU A 34 -11.88 9.95 -7.88
CA LEU A 34 -11.68 8.59 -7.44
C LEU A 34 -11.79 7.71 -8.68
N TYR A 35 -10.74 6.95 -8.97
CA TYR A 35 -10.74 6.01 -10.08
C TYR A 35 -10.05 4.72 -9.62
N ASN A 36 -10.54 3.60 -10.14
CA ASN A 36 -9.92 2.33 -9.85
C ASN A 36 -8.63 2.25 -10.64
N LEU A 37 -7.50 2.13 -9.93
CA LEU A 37 -6.28 1.65 -10.55
C LEU A 37 -6.57 0.19 -10.93
N ALA A 38 -6.92 -0.06 -12.19
CA ALA A 38 -6.71 -1.39 -12.75
C ALA A 38 -5.23 -1.70 -12.49
N ALA A 39 -4.96 -2.81 -11.82
CA ALA A 39 -3.63 -3.19 -11.37
C ALA A 39 -2.66 -3.11 -12.55
N ASN A 40 -1.95 -1.97 -12.66
CA ASN A 40 -1.04 -1.75 -13.75
C ASN A 40 0.08 -2.76 -13.61
N GLU A 41 0.23 -3.54 -14.68
CA GLU A 41 1.15 -4.62 -14.93
C GLU A 41 2.63 -4.18 -14.92
N ASN A 42 2.93 -2.94 -14.51
CA ASN A 42 4.27 -2.45 -14.27
C ASN A 42 4.30 -1.38 -13.17
N GLY A 43 4.72 -1.76 -11.96
CA GLY A 43 5.69 -0.93 -11.24
C GLY A 43 5.30 -0.26 -9.93
N THR A 44 4.18 -0.62 -9.29
CA THR A 44 4.20 -0.65 -7.82
C THR A 44 3.71 -2.01 -7.43
N GLN A 45 4.69 -2.91 -7.30
CA GLN A 45 4.48 -4.24 -6.76
C GLN A 45 3.70 -4.07 -5.45
N MET A 46 2.40 -4.35 -5.48
CA MET A 46 1.83 -5.14 -4.40
C MET A 46 2.69 -6.39 -4.41
N GLN A 47 3.81 -6.37 -3.68
CA GLN A 47 4.56 -7.57 -3.36
C GLN A 47 3.48 -8.53 -2.92
N ASP A 48 3.32 -9.63 -3.67
CA ASP A 48 2.46 -10.74 -3.30
C ASP A 48 2.48 -10.80 -1.80
N ALA A 49 1.38 -10.42 -1.14
CA ALA A 49 1.36 -10.23 0.29
C ALA A 49 1.60 -11.61 0.87
N GLN A 50 2.88 -11.95 1.07
CA GLN A 50 3.27 -13.25 1.56
C GLN A 50 2.51 -13.37 2.87
N PRO A 51 1.69 -14.43 3.04
CA PRO A 51 0.90 -14.55 4.24
C PRO A 51 1.84 -14.41 5.42
N LEU A 52 1.54 -13.44 6.29
CA LEU A 52 2.41 -13.08 7.41
C LEU A 52 2.61 -14.32 8.28
N LYS A 53 3.78 -14.96 8.15
CA LYS A 53 4.12 -16.15 8.93
C LYS A 53 4.54 -15.71 10.33
N LEU A 54 3.55 -15.50 11.20
CA LEU A 54 3.73 -15.02 12.57
C LEU A 54 4.31 -16.06 13.55
N GLY A 55 4.77 -17.23 13.07
CA GLY A 55 5.29 -18.29 13.96
C GLY A 55 4.28 -18.83 14.99
N LEU A 56 2.98 -18.56 14.81
CA LEU A 56 1.92 -18.92 15.78
C LEU A 56 1.63 -20.42 15.87
N PHE A 57 2.21 -21.23 14.98
CA PHE A 57 2.00 -22.68 14.93
C PHE A 57 3.16 -23.44 15.59
N ARG A 58 2.82 -24.50 16.33
CA ARG A 58 3.79 -25.36 17.02
C ARG A 58 4.80 -25.93 16.02
N GLY A 59 6.09 -25.94 16.40
CA GLY A 59 7.19 -26.50 15.59
C GLY A 59 7.85 -25.54 14.60
N GLN A 60 7.47 -24.25 14.59
CA GLN A 60 8.10 -23.22 13.74
C GLN A 60 9.30 -22.53 14.40
N VAL A 61 9.50 -22.74 15.70
CA VAL A 61 10.67 -22.23 16.45
C VAL A 61 11.57 -23.42 16.73
N GLN A 62 12.80 -23.37 16.20
CA GLN A 62 13.87 -24.30 16.51
C GLN A 62 14.90 -23.57 17.37
N MET A 63 15.04 -24.00 18.61
CA MET A 63 16.17 -23.57 19.45
C MET A 63 17.41 -24.34 19.01
N SER A 64 18.54 -23.66 18.96
CA SER A 64 19.82 -24.33 18.76
C SER A 64 20.20 -25.12 20.01
N ASP A 65 20.98 -26.17 19.83
CA ASP A 65 21.42 -27.04 20.94
C ASP A 65 22.38 -26.31 21.90
N ASP A 66 22.90 -25.16 21.49
CA ASP A 66 23.82 -24.29 22.23
C ASP A 66 23.16 -23.00 22.74
N PHE A 67 21.82 -22.93 22.76
CA PHE A 67 21.10 -21.71 23.16
C PHE A 67 21.48 -21.22 24.56
N ASP A 68 21.73 -22.12 25.50
CA ASP A 68 22.13 -21.81 26.89
C ASP A 68 23.66 -21.66 27.05
N ALA A 69 24.43 -21.80 25.97
CA ALA A 69 25.88 -21.67 26.03
C ALA A 69 26.30 -20.19 26.20
N PRO A 70 27.42 -19.91 26.87
CA PRO A 70 27.94 -18.55 26.94
C PRO A 70 28.27 -18.03 25.54
N LEU A 71 27.86 -16.79 25.26
CA LEU A 71 28.16 -16.12 24.00
C LEU A 71 29.68 -15.91 23.86
N PRO A 72 30.27 -16.11 22.66
CA PRO A 72 31.71 -15.87 22.44
C PRO A 72 32.11 -14.42 22.75
N ASP A 73 33.32 -14.23 23.29
CA ASP A 73 33.84 -12.91 23.65
C ASP A 73 33.91 -11.96 22.43
N GLU A 74 34.13 -12.51 21.24
CA GLU A 74 34.20 -11.78 19.96
C GLU A 74 32.87 -11.10 19.58
N LEU A 75 31.73 -11.67 20.01
CA LEU A 75 30.39 -11.10 19.75
C LEU A 75 30.17 -9.79 20.52
N TRP A 76 30.79 -9.64 21.68
CA TRP A 76 30.71 -8.43 22.49
C TRP A 76 31.63 -7.31 21.99
N LEU A 77 32.70 -7.67 21.28
CA LEU A 77 33.80 -6.77 20.91
C LEU A 77 33.68 -6.21 19.49
N SER A 78 32.86 -6.81 18.63
CA SER A 78 32.77 -6.45 17.20
C SER A 78 31.90 -5.22 16.91
N GLY A 79 31.08 -4.78 17.88
CA GLY A 79 30.26 -3.56 17.75
C GLY A 79 29.25 -3.58 16.58
N ASN A 80 29.01 -4.74 15.98
CA ASN A 80 28.09 -4.90 14.86
C ASN A 80 27.11 -6.04 15.22
N PRO A 81 25.88 -5.69 15.66
CA PRO A 81 24.88 -6.67 16.10
C PRO A 81 24.42 -7.58 14.96
#